data_AF-A0A1F3DKW7-F1
#
_entry.id   AF-A0A1F3DKW7-F1
#
_cell.length_a   1.000
_cell.length_b   1.000
_cell.length_c   1.000
_cell.angle_alpha   90.00
_cell.angle_beta   90.00
_cell.angle_gamma   90.00
#
_symmetry.space_group_name_H-M   'P 1'
#
loop_
_entity.id
_entity.type
_entity.pdbx_description
1 polymer ?
#
loop_
_entity_poly.entity_id
_entity_poly.type
_entity_poly.pdbx_seq_one_letter_code
_entity_poly.pdbx_strand_id
1 'polypeptide(L)' 'MVDIRIPIGLMFTIIGVIISVMGLVTNSDAEMYQKSLGINVNLFMGALMLVFGLIMLFFALRKKKT' A
#
# COMPACT_ATOMS: atom_id res chain seq x y z
N MET A 1 -22.74 11.73 -7.61
CA MET A 1 -21.96 11.14 -6.50
C MET A 1 -20.54 10.91 -6.99
N VAL A 2 -19.53 11.45 -6.30
CA VAL A 2 -18.12 11.16 -6.60
C VAL A 2 -17.88 9.67 -6.38
N ASP A 3 -17.22 8.96 -7.31
CA ASP A 3 -16.88 7.56 -7.10
C ASP A 3 -15.89 7.46 -5.95
N ILE A 4 -16.36 6.94 -4.80
CA ILE A 4 -15.59 6.86 -3.56
C ILE A 4 -14.33 6.01 -3.74
N ARG A 5 -14.30 5.13 -4.74
CA ARG A 5 -13.15 4.28 -5.05
C ARG A 5 -11.92 5.07 -5.44
N ILE A 6 -12.08 6.26 -6.03
CA ILE A 6 -10.94 7.10 -6.45
C ILE A 6 -10.18 7.65 -5.23
N PRO A 7 -10.79 8.41 -4.31
CA PRO A 7 -10.07 8.93 -3.14
C PRO A 7 -9.54 7.81 -2.24
N ILE A 8 -10.32 6.74 -2.02
CA ILE A 8 -9.88 5.60 -1.21
C ILE A 8 -8.71 4.88 -1.88
N GLY A 9 -8.83 4.56 -3.17
CA GLY A 9 -7.77 3.88 -3.93
C GLY A 9 -6.48 4.70 -3.98
N LEU A 10 -6.56 6.03 -4.14
CA LEU A 10 -5.41 6.92 -4.07
C LEU A 10 -4.76 6.91 -2.69
N MET A 11 -5.54 7.02 -1.61
CA MET A 11 -5.01 7.00 -0.24
C MET A 11 -4.25 5.69 0.05
N PHE A 12 -4.85 4.54 -0.25
CA PHE A 12 -4.20 3.24 -0.06
C PHE A 12 -2.95 3.07 -0.93
N THR A 13 -2.98 3.56 -2.16
CA THR A 13 -1.82 3.47 -3.06
C THR A 13 -0.68 4.36 -2.56
N ILE A 14 -0.94 5.62 -2.21
CA ILE A 14 0.09 6.56 -1.73
C ILE A 14 0.71 6.06 -0.42
N ILE A 15 -0.14 5.70 0.56
CA ILE A 15 0.33 5.20 1.85
C ILE A 15 1.07 3.87 1.68
N GLY A 16 0.55 2.96 0.84
CA GLY A 16 1.17 1.69 0.52
C GLY A 16 2.56 1.85 -0.12
N VAL A 17 2.72 2.82 -1.02
CA VAL A 17 4.03 3.16 -1.61
C VAL A 17 4.99 3.65 -0.53
N ILE A 18 4.58 4.62 0.30
CA ILE A 18 5.44 5.18 1.36
C ILE A 18 5.90 4.07 2.29
N ILE A 19 4.98 3.24 2.77
CA ILE A 19 5.29 2.17 3.72
C ILE A 19 6.13 1.05 3.08
N SER A 20 5.92 0.74 1.81
CA SER A 20 6.77 -0.21 1.08
C SER A 20 8.19 0.31 0.93
N VAL A 21 8.36 1.59 0.56
CA VAL A 21 9.67 2.25 0.48
C VAL A 21 10.36 2.26 1.84
N MET A 22 9.63 2.61 2.90
CA MET A 22 10.15 2.51 4.26
C MET A 22 10.64 1.10 4.56
N GLY A 23 9.84 0.06 4.26
CA GLY A 23 10.24 -1.33 4.43
C GLY A 23 11.52 -1.70 3.68
N LEU A 24 11.71 -1.19 2.45
CA LEU A 24 12.95 -1.41 1.69
C LEU A 24 14.16 -0.70 2.31
N VAL A 25 13.98 0.54 2.80
CA VAL A 25 15.04 1.33 3.43
C VAL A 25 15.44 0.75 4.79
N THR A 26 14.47 0.35 5.59
CA THR A 26 14.71 -0.17 6.95
C THR A 26 15.03 -1.67 6.97
N ASN A 27 15.11 -2.35 5.82
CA ASN A 27 15.30 -3.81 5.75
C ASN A 27 16.57 -4.31 6.47
N SER A 28 17.58 -3.46 6.58
CA SER A 28 18.84 -3.77 7.28
C SER A 28 18.78 -3.52 8.80
N ASP A 29 17.73 -2.85 9.31
CA ASP A 29 17.54 -2.57 10.74
C ASP A 29 16.89 -3.76 11.46
N ALA A 30 17.70 -4.78 11.74
CA ALA A 30 17.26 -5.98 12.46
C ALA A 30 16.68 -5.67 13.86
N GLU A 31 17.15 -4.61 14.51
CA GLU A 31 16.66 -4.19 15.84
C GLU A 31 15.22 -3.68 15.79
N MET A 32 14.85 -2.96 14.73
CA MET A 32 13.49 -2.44 14.52
C MET A 32 12.47 -3.58 14.38
N TYR A 33 12.83 -4.66 13.69
CA TYR A 33 11.94 -5.80 13.42
C TYR A 33 11.95 -6.89 14.48
N GLN A 34 12.72 -6.76 15.57
CA GLN A 34 12.70 -7.72 16.68
C GLN A 34 11.29 -7.94 17.25
N LYS A 35 10.51 -6.86 17.39
CA LYS A 35 9.10 -6.92 17.83
C LYS A 35 8.19 -7.64 16.82
N SER A 36 8.64 -7.72 15.57
CA SER A 36 7.95 -8.35 14.46
C SER A 36 8.56 -9.71 14.08
N LEU A 37 9.31 -10.35 15.00
CA LEU A 37 9.97 -11.65 14.78
C LEU A 37 10.99 -11.63 13.61
N GLY A 38 11.60 -10.48 13.35
CA GLY A 38 12.52 -10.28 12.22
C GLY A 38 11.82 -10.14 10.87
N ILE A 39 10.49 -10.06 10.85
CA ILE A 39 9.71 -9.91 9.61
C ILE A 39 9.59 -8.43 9.26
N ASN A 40 9.82 -8.11 7.99
CA ASN A 40 9.64 -6.78 7.44
C ASN A 40 8.15 -6.44 7.27
N VAL A 41 7.48 -6.11 8.39
CA VAL A 41 6.05 -5.80 8.42
C VAL A 41 5.71 -4.57 7.58
N ASN A 42 6.61 -3.59 7.52
CA ASN A 42 6.45 -2.42 6.64
C ASN A 42 6.31 -2.86 5.18
N LEU A 43 7.22 -3.71 4.68
CA LEU A 43 7.15 -4.16 3.29
C LEU A 43 5.90 -5.01 3.02
N PHE A 44 5.53 -5.90 3.94
CA PHE A 44 4.38 -6.78 3.79
C PHE A 44 3.05 -6.00 3.78
N MET A 45 2.85 -5.11 4.77
CA MET A 45 1.64 -4.30 4.87
C MET A 45 1.58 -3.24 3.77
N GLY A 46 2.73 -2.62 3.47
CA GLY A 46 2.86 -1.68 2.36
C GLY A 46 2.44 -2.31 1.04
N ALA A 47 2.95 -3.50 0.73
CA ALA A 47 2.59 -4.24 -0.48
C ALA A 47 1.08 -4.59 -0.52
N LEU A 48 0.51 -5.04 0.59
CA LEU A 48 -0.93 -5.36 0.69
C LEU A 48 -1.79 -4.12 0.41
N MET A 49 -1.47 -2.98 1.03
CA MET A 49 -2.18 -1.72 0.80
C MET A 49 -2.04 -1.23 -0.65
N LEU A 50 -0.85 -1.40 -1.23
CA LEU A 50 -0.56 -0.98 -2.59
C LEU A 50 -1.35 -1.82 -3.61
N VAL A 51 -1.37 -3.15 -3.45
CA VAL A 51 -2.18 -4.06 -4.26
C VAL A 51 -3.66 -3.71 -4.15
N PHE A 52 -4.17 -3.50 -2.94
CA PHE A 52 -5.57 -3.12 -2.71
C PHE A 52 -5.93 -1.78 -3.37
N GLY A 53 -5.10 -0.76 -3.18
CA GLY A 53 -5.29 0.57 -3.77
C GLY A 53 -5.30 0.54 -5.30
N LEU A 54 -4.36 -0.18 -5.92
CA LEU A 54 -4.31 -0.35 -7.37
C LEU A 54 -5.52 -1.09 -7.92
N ILE A 55 -5.99 -2.15 -7.25
CA ILE A 55 -7.20 -2.87 -7.66
C ILE A 55 -8.42 -1.93 -7.63
N MET A 56 -8.58 -1.13 -6.57
CA MET A 56 -9.68 -0.16 -6.49
C MET A 56 -9.61 0.88 -7.61
N LEU A 57 -8.43 1.45 -7.86
CA LEU A 57 -8.23 2.43 -8.93
C LEU A 57 -8.50 1.82 -10.30
N PHE A 58 -8.05 0.59 -10.54
CA PHE A 58 -8.30 -0.12 -11.79
C PHE A 58 -9.80 -0.27 -12.08
N PHE A 59 -10.58 -0.71 -11.09
CA PHE A 59 -12.03 -0.81 -11.24
C PHE A 59 -12.73 0.55 -11.38
N ALA A 60 -12.26 1.58 -10.68
CA ALA A 60 -12.79 2.94 -10.81
C ALA A 60 -12.56 3.51 -12.23
N LEU A 61 -11.35 3.30 -12.77
CA LEU A 61 -10.98 3.76 -14.12
C LEU A 61 -11.73 3.00 -15.22
N ARG A 62 -11.95 1.69 -15.05
CA ARG A 62 -12.76 0.89 -15.97
C ARG A 62 -14.21 1.35 -16.02
N LYS A 63 -14.78 1.75 -14.88
CA LYS A 63 -16.18 2.19 -14.78
C LYS A 63 -16.46 3.53 -15.49
N LYS A 64 -15.44 4.37 -15.66
CA LYS A 64 -15.57 5.67 -16.37
C LYS A 64 -15.67 5.50 -17.90
N LYS A 65 -15.35 4.32 -18.44
CA LYS A 65 -15.27 4.05 -19.88
C LYS A 65 -16.47 3.30 -20.46
N THR A 66 -17.54 3.10 -19.67
CA THR A 66 -18.83 2.53 -20.10
C THR A 66 -19.92 3.55 -19.82
#